data_AF-A0A5Q3HD48-F1
#
_entry.id   AF-A0A5Q3HD48-F1
#
_cell.length_a   1.000
_cell.length_b   1.000
_cell.length_c   1.000
_cell.angle_alpha   90.00
_cell.angle_beta   90.00
_cell.angle_gamma   90.00
#
_symmetry.space_group_name_H-M   'P 1'
#
loop_
_entity.id
_entity.type
_entity.pdbx_description
1 polymer ?
#
loop_
_entity_poly.entity_id
_entity_poly.type
_entity_poly.pdbx_seq_one_letter_code
_entity_poly.pdbx_strand_id
1 'polypeptide(L)'
;MHICSMGWRSFFLETVARFTAFRPTPVNCSAGAASRCRAHPFITPTSFMRIHRLLAAFFLAALACTGAQAAEARLALLIGNAAYKSSPLRNPVNDVRLMETVLKEAGFTVIKAENASMREMRRLVREFGDRLKADGGVGLFYFAGHGVQVRGENFLVSTDSDIRNEDEVADDALNASTVLEKMQTAGNRVNLVILDACRNNPFASKSRSAPDGLAGMRAPGGSLVAYATAPGSVASDGPGRNGLYTENLARAIRQPGLPVEEVFKQVRTAVRKQSNNQQTPWENTALEGQFAFNGQPSPAGRPDAATLELAFWESVKASNYPADLQAYLAQYPSGTFANLATARLAQLKTAGASSPVAGAANALGVLELTDTLTGNKRNTPIVVTESSPARMVYSSGDMMTRTGEVLQVRVGEHVLRVTSGALWKVPLKEGGAGTAVIEQVDTGFSAPGSLNWTATPLAQGKVRIDATVSYTTPNPVSGRRSYLYGTWTALYSAERELPDSSSASLKGDYLYNNNIVSAEFRMR
;
A
#
# COMPACT_ATOMS: atom_id res chain seq x y z
N MET A 1 -23.27 -29.75 -16.79
CA MET A 1 -23.21 -29.01 -18.06
C MET A 1 -21.86 -29.26 -18.74
N HIS A 2 -21.67 -30.45 -19.29
CA HIS A 2 -20.54 -30.76 -20.18
C HIS A 2 -21.19 -31.10 -21.52
N ILE A 3 -21.00 -30.28 -22.56
CA ILE A 3 -21.16 -30.59 -24.00
C ILE A 3 -20.94 -29.35 -24.90
N CYS A 4 -20.87 -28.11 -24.38
CA CYS A 4 -20.93 -26.93 -25.26
C CYS A 4 -19.61 -26.17 -25.55
N SER A 5 -18.42 -26.80 -25.52
CA SER A 5 -17.15 -26.05 -25.72
C SER A 5 -16.21 -26.50 -26.83
N MET A 6 -16.52 -27.54 -27.63
CA MET A 6 -15.53 -28.08 -28.59
C MET A 6 -15.80 -27.84 -30.09
N GLY A 7 -16.91 -27.21 -30.49
CA GLY A 7 -17.29 -27.14 -31.92
C GLY A 7 -17.01 -25.84 -32.68
N TRP A 8 -16.71 -24.72 -32.02
CA TRP A 8 -16.93 -23.39 -32.65
C TRP A 8 -15.71 -22.73 -33.30
N ARG A 9 -14.48 -23.22 -33.06
CA ARG A 9 -13.28 -22.58 -33.63
C ARG A 9 -12.92 -23.03 -35.05
N SER A 10 -13.29 -24.24 -35.47
CA SER A 10 -12.90 -24.74 -36.81
C SER A 10 -13.81 -24.26 -37.94
N PHE A 11 -15.08 -23.93 -37.67
CA PHE A 11 -16.03 -23.57 -38.74
C PHE A 11 -15.89 -22.11 -39.23
N PHE A 12 -15.36 -21.21 -38.38
CA PHE A 12 -15.27 -19.79 -38.69
C PHE A 12 -14.06 -19.44 -39.60
N LEU A 13 -13.01 -20.26 -39.60
CA LEU A 13 -11.80 -20.03 -40.40
C LEU A 13 -11.90 -20.54 -41.85
N GLU A 14 -12.76 -21.52 -42.13
CA GLU A 14 -12.93 -22.07 -43.50
C GLU A 14 -13.83 -21.24 -44.42
N THR A 15 -14.76 -20.47 -43.85
CA THR A 15 -15.76 -19.73 -44.64
C THR A 15 -15.24 -18.36 -45.13
N VAL A 16 -14.33 -17.72 -44.38
CA VAL A 16 -13.79 -16.40 -44.73
C VAL A 16 -12.66 -16.49 -45.77
N ALA A 17 -11.97 -17.63 -45.87
CA ALA A 17 -10.84 -17.83 -46.80
C ALA A 17 -11.25 -18.05 -48.27
N ARG A 18 -12.54 -18.26 -48.59
CA ARG A 18 -13.02 -18.46 -49.97
C ARG A 18 -13.52 -17.20 -50.69
N PHE A 19 -13.54 -16.04 -50.02
CA PHE A 19 -14.11 -14.80 -50.59
C PHE A 19 -13.11 -13.70 -50.97
N THR A 20 -11.79 -13.94 -50.87
CA THR A 20 -10.74 -12.94 -51.17
C THR A 20 -9.74 -13.36 -52.25
N ALA A 21 -10.19 -14.04 -53.30
CA ALA A 21 -9.36 -14.36 -54.46
C ALA A 21 -10.04 -13.93 -55.78
N PHE A 22 -10.02 -12.64 -56.06
CA PHE A 22 -10.25 -12.11 -57.41
C PHE A 22 -9.27 -10.96 -57.67
N ARG A 23 -8.12 -11.28 -58.27
CA ARG A 23 -7.20 -10.28 -58.84
C ARG A 23 -7.46 -10.20 -60.34
N PRO A 24 -7.75 -9.02 -60.92
CA PRO A 24 -7.77 -8.87 -62.37
C PRO A 24 -6.34 -8.77 -62.90
N THR A 25 -5.98 -9.63 -63.84
CA THR A 25 -4.76 -9.54 -64.65
C THR A 25 -4.88 -8.41 -65.68
N PRO A 26 -3.84 -7.57 -65.89
CA PRO A 26 -3.86 -6.57 -66.95
C PRO A 26 -3.62 -7.20 -68.32
N VAL A 27 -4.52 -6.95 -69.25
CA VAL A 27 -4.37 -7.32 -70.67
C VAL A 27 -3.63 -6.19 -71.37
N ASN A 28 -2.41 -6.46 -71.82
CA ASN A 28 -1.71 -5.62 -72.80
C ASN A 28 -2.31 -5.91 -74.19
N CYS A 29 -2.96 -4.91 -74.80
CA CYS A 29 -3.29 -4.93 -76.21
C CYS A 29 -2.41 -3.92 -76.96
N SER A 30 -1.52 -4.43 -77.81
CA SER A 30 -0.85 -3.67 -78.86
C SER A 30 -1.84 -3.33 -79.99
N ALA A 31 -1.55 -2.23 -80.68
CA ALA A 31 -2.37 -1.69 -81.76
C ALA A 31 -2.48 -2.64 -82.97
N GLY A 32 -3.69 -2.78 -83.53
CA GLY A 32 -3.88 -3.34 -84.87
C GLY A 32 -5.25 -3.99 -85.12
N ALA A 33 -6.07 -3.32 -85.92
CA ALA A 33 -7.16 -3.85 -86.74
C ALA A 33 -8.47 -4.32 -86.07
N ALA A 34 -9.57 -4.04 -86.80
CA ALA A 34 -10.97 -4.10 -86.39
C ALA A 34 -11.55 -5.53 -86.27
N SER A 35 -12.50 -5.73 -85.33
CA SER A 35 -13.91 -6.14 -85.57
C SER A 35 -14.55 -7.03 -84.47
N ARG A 36 -15.71 -6.54 -83.98
CA ARG A 36 -16.92 -7.20 -83.41
C ARG A 36 -16.79 -8.43 -82.47
N CYS A 37 -17.23 -8.25 -81.22
CA CYS A 37 -17.63 -9.34 -80.29
C CYS A 37 -19.15 -9.36 -80.02
N ARG A 38 -19.75 -10.55 -80.05
CA ARG A 38 -21.17 -10.88 -79.77
C ARG A 38 -21.49 -10.90 -78.26
N ALA A 39 -22.75 -10.66 -77.92
CA ALA A 39 -23.33 -10.74 -76.56
C ALA A 39 -24.02 -12.09 -76.26
N HIS A 40 -24.14 -12.45 -74.97
CA HIS A 40 -25.00 -13.53 -74.43
C HIS A 40 -25.53 -13.15 -73.01
N PRO A 41 -26.59 -13.82 -72.50
CA PRO A 41 -27.79 -13.14 -71.96
C PRO A 41 -27.99 -13.14 -70.43
N PHE A 42 -28.96 -12.34 -69.99
CA PHE A 42 -29.43 -12.05 -68.63
C PHE A 42 -30.21 -13.20 -67.94
N ILE A 43 -30.07 -13.31 -66.61
CA ILE A 43 -30.88 -14.16 -65.71
C ILE A 43 -31.76 -13.25 -64.83
N THR A 44 -33.06 -13.58 -64.67
CA THR A 44 -34.10 -12.80 -63.96
C THR A 44 -34.23 -13.10 -62.46
N PRO A 45 -34.82 -12.20 -61.63
CA PRO A 45 -34.72 -12.22 -60.17
C PRO A 45 -36.06 -12.51 -59.47
N THR A 46 -36.30 -13.72 -58.95
CA THR A 46 -37.46 -14.00 -58.07
C THR A 46 -37.16 -14.83 -56.82
N SER A 47 -35.92 -15.29 -56.62
CA SER A 47 -35.57 -16.14 -55.46
C SER A 47 -35.01 -15.39 -54.23
N PHE A 48 -34.79 -14.08 -54.31
CA PHE A 48 -34.08 -13.33 -53.25
C PHE A 48 -34.93 -12.97 -52.01
N MET A 49 -36.25 -12.96 -52.11
CA MET A 49 -37.10 -12.30 -51.10
C MET A 49 -37.58 -13.21 -49.95
N ARG A 50 -37.50 -14.54 -50.08
CA ARG A 50 -37.88 -15.49 -49.00
C ARG A 50 -36.75 -15.80 -48.02
N ILE A 51 -35.49 -15.71 -48.45
CA ILE A 51 -34.30 -16.03 -47.63
C ILE A 51 -34.01 -14.91 -46.61
N HIS A 52 -34.30 -13.65 -46.97
CA HIS A 52 -34.09 -12.50 -46.07
C HIS A 52 -35.03 -12.48 -44.85
N ARG A 53 -36.27 -13.01 -44.97
CA ARG A 53 -37.22 -13.02 -43.85
C ARG A 53 -36.90 -14.07 -42.78
N LEU A 54 -36.35 -15.22 -43.18
CA LEU A 54 -35.92 -16.27 -42.26
C LEU A 54 -34.59 -15.94 -41.56
N LEU A 55 -33.66 -15.29 -42.27
CA LEU A 55 -32.41 -14.79 -41.67
C LEU A 55 -32.67 -13.65 -40.68
N ALA A 56 -33.61 -12.74 -40.97
CA ALA A 56 -33.97 -11.66 -40.05
C ALA A 56 -34.64 -12.16 -38.76
N ALA A 57 -35.51 -13.18 -38.85
CA ALA A 57 -36.14 -13.79 -37.67
C ALA A 57 -35.14 -14.60 -36.81
N PHE A 58 -34.16 -15.25 -37.45
CA PHE A 58 -33.08 -15.95 -36.74
C PHE A 58 -32.11 -14.98 -36.06
N PHE A 59 -31.83 -13.83 -36.68
CA PHE A 59 -31.04 -12.76 -36.06
C PHE A 59 -31.78 -12.12 -34.86
N LEU A 60 -33.10 -11.92 -34.95
CA LEU A 60 -33.90 -11.35 -33.86
C LEU A 60 -34.03 -12.30 -32.65
N ALA A 61 -34.09 -13.62 -32.88
CA ALA A 61 -34.10 -14.62 -31.81
C ALA A 61 -32.71 -14.82 -31.18
N ALA A 62 -31.63 -14.66 -31.94
CA ALA A 62 -30.26 -14.72 -31.42
C ALA A 62 -29.88 -13.50 -30.55
N LEU A 63 -30.53 -12.33 -30.75
CA LEU A 63 -30.37 -11.16 -29.88
C LEU A 63 -31.11 -11.28 -28.54
N ALA A 64 -32.13 -12.14 -28.42
CA ALA A 64 -32.89 -12.30 -27.17
C ALA A 64 -32.19 -13.19 -26.12
N CYS A 65 -31.07 -13.81 -26.48
CA CYS A 65 -30.35 -14.76 -25.62
C CYS A 65 -28.99 -14.23 -25.11
N THR A 66 -28.71 -12.93 -25.23
CA THR A 66 -27.61 -12.29 -24.50
C THR A 66 -27.95 -12.30 -23.01
N GLY A 67 -27.35 -13.26 -22.32
CA GLY A 67 -27.75 -13.71 -20.99
C GLY A 67 -27.88 -12.61 -19.95
N ALA A 68 -28.90 -12.77 -19.11
CA ALA A 68 -28.88 -12.25 -17.75
C ALA A 68 -27.55 -12.69 -17.10
N GLN A 69 -26.64 -11.75 -16.90
CA GLN A 69 -25.43 -11.98 -16.13
C GLN A 69 -25.90 -12.34 -14.73
N ALA A 70 -25.64 -13.56 -14.27
CA ALA A 70 -26.02 -13.98 -12.93
C ALA A 70 -25.47 -12.96 -11.94
N ALA A 71 -26.35 -12.35 -11.14
CA ALA A 71 -25.95 -11.36 -10.16
C ALA A 71 -24.90 -11.98 -9.23
N GLU A 72 -23.81 -11.25 -9.00
CA GLU A 72 -22.73 -11.70 -8.10
C GLU A 72 -23.31 -12.03 -6.72
N ALA A 73 -23.07 -13.25 -6.22
CA ALA A 73 -23.48 -13.64 -4.88
C ALA A 73 -22.75 -12.76 -3.85
N ARG A 74 -23.52 -12.14 -2.95
CA ARG A 74 -23.03 -11.20 -1.93
C ARG A 74 -23.61 -11.60 -0.60
N LEU A 75 -22.75 -11.95 0.35
CA LEU A 75 -23.16 -12.37 1.69
C LEU A 75 -22.44 -11.53 2.74
N ALA A 76 -23.19 -11.01 3.70
CA ALA A 76 -22.67 -10.25 4.82
C ALA A 76 -23.05 -10.89 6.15
N LEU A 77 -22.11 -10.94 7.10
CA LEU A 77 -22.35 -11.22 8.51
C LEU A 77 -22.10 -9.95 9.33
N LEU A 78 -23.13 -9.47 10.01
CA LEU A 78 -23.10 -8.27 10.86
C LEU A 78 -23.33 -8.66 12.32
N ILE A 79 -22.42 -8.27 13.21
CA ILE A 79 -22.55 -8.52 14.65
C ILE A 79 -22.39 -7.21 15.41
N GLY A 80 -23.40 -6.83 16.19
CA GLY A 80 -23.43 -5.58 16.94
C GLY A 80 -23.67 -5.86 18.41
N ASN A 81 -22.63 -5.73 19.24
CA ASN A 81 -22.69 -6.02 20.66
C ASN A 81 -22.59 -4.73 21.47
N ALA A 82 -23.60 -4.47 22.29
CA ALA A 82 -23.76 -3.24 23.06
C ALA A 82 -24.08 -3.51 24.54
N ALA A 83 -24.94 -4.49 24.81
CA ALA A 83 -25.45 -4.83 26.14
C ALA A 83 -24.50 -5.70 26.96
N TYR A 84 -23.26 -5.24 27.12
CA TYR A 84 -22.27 -5.89 28.00
C TYR A 84 -22.64 -5.69 29.47
N LYS A 85 -22.38 -6.70 30.31
CA LYS A 85 -22.57 -6.58 31.78
C LYS A 85 -21.72 -5.46 32.37
N SER A 86 -20.49 -5.30 31.88
CA SER A 86 -19.57 -4.23 32.23
C SER A 86 -19.31 -3.34 31.01
N SER A 87 -19.30 -2.02 31.21
CA SER A 87 -19.01 -1.02 30.17
C SER A 87 -19.90 -1.15 28.92
N PRO A 88 -21.25 -1.05 29.03
CA PRO A 88 -22.14 -1.12 27.87
C PRO A 88 -21.85 -0.01 26.86
N LEU A 89 -22.05 -0.32 25.58
CA LEU A 89 -21.85 0.62 24.48
C LEU A 89 -23.19 1.14 23.95
N ARG A 90 -23.20 2.36 23.43
CA ARG A 90 -24.46 3.01 22.99
C ARG A 90 -24.87 2.67 21.56
N ASN A 91 -23.89 2.58 20.66
CA ASN A 91 -24.12 2.62 19.21
C ASN A 91 -24.10 1.28 18.45
N PRO A 92 -23.39 0.20 18.88
CA PRO A 92 -23.20 -0.98 18.04
C PRO A 92 -24.46 -1.63 17.46
N VAL A 93 -25.56 -1.64 18.23
CA VAL A 93 -26.86 -2.15 17.76
C VAL A 93 -27.47 -1.24 16.68
N ASN A 94 -27.34 0.08 16.82
CA ASN A 94 -27.79 1.03 15.79
C ASN A 94 -26.91 0.93 14.54
N ASP A 95 -25.61 0.75 14.72
CA ASP A 95 -24.62 0.61 13.66
C ASP A 95 -24.93 -0.59 12.75
N VAL A 96 -25.16 -1.78 13.33
CA VAL A 96 -25.51 -2.95 12.52
C VAL A 96 -26.86 -2.85 11.84
N ARG A 97 -27.85 -2.15 12.42
CA ARG A 97 -29.14 -1.89 11.77
C ARG A 97 -28.99 -0.96 10.57
N LEU A 98 -28.15 0.07 10.69
CA LEU A 98 -27.82 0.95 9.58
C LEU A 98 -27.08 0.19 8.47
N MET A 99 -26.05 -0.58 8.83
CA MET A 99 -25.28 -1.39 7.88
C MET A 99 -26.12 -2.47 7.21
N GLU A 100 -27.04 -3.12 7.93
CA GLU A 100 -27.99 -4.07 7.34
C GLU A 100 -28.81 -3.41 6.23
N THR A 101 -29.36 -2.23 6.50
CA THR A 101 -30.17 -1.48 5.54
C THR A 101 -29.35 -1.17 4.28
N VAL A 102 -28.16 -0.59 4.47
CA VAL A 102 -27.29 -0.14 3.39
C VAL A 102 -26.72 -1.30 2.57
N LEU A 103 -26.37 -2.42 3.20
CA LEU A 103 -25.84 -3.58 2.50
C LEU A 103 -26.93 -4.34 1.74
N LYS A 104 -28.16 -4.40 2.26
CA LYS A 104 -29.32 -4.91 1.51
C LYS A 104 -29.60 -4.05 0.28
N GLU A 105 -29.55 -2.72 0.40
CA GLU A 105 -29.64 -1.80 -0.75
C GLU A 105 -28.52 -2.07 -1.78
N ALA A 106 -27.33 -2.47 -1.33
CA ALA A 106 -26.19 -2.86 -2.16
C ALA A 106 -26.24 -4.32 -2.68
N GLY A 107 -27.36 -5.04 -2.47
CA GLY A 107 -27.57 -6.39 -2.99
C GLY A 107 -26.94 -7.52 -2.17
N PHE A 108 -26.51 -7.26 -0.94
CA PHE A 108 -26.06 -8.32 -0.03
C PHE A 108 -27.25 -9.06 0.59
N THR A 109 -27.14 -10.37 0.67
CA THR A 109 -27.87 -11.15 1.67
C THR A 109 -27.19 -10.93 3.02
N VAL A 110 -27.95 -10.59 4.06
CA VAL A 110 -27.40 -10.23 5.37
C VAL A 110 -27.82 -11.27 6.42
N ILE A 111 -26.83 -11.80 7.14
CA ILE A 111 -26.96 -12.49 8.42
C ILE A 111 -26.63 -11.46 9.50
N LYS A 112 -27.53 -11.22 10.45
CA LYS A 112 -27.33 -10.21 11.51
C LYS A 112 -27.53 -10.83 12.89
N ALA A 113 -26.71 -10.41 13.84
CA ALA A 113 -26.96 -10.60 15.27
C ALA A 113 -26.74 -9.32 16.06
N GLU A 114 -27.60 -9.11 17.06
CA GLU A 114 -27.54 -8.01 18.01
C GLU A 114 -27.33 -8.60 19.41
N ASN A 115 -26.31 -8.13 20.14
CA ASN A 115 -25.95 -8.61 21.48
C ASN A 115 -25.72 -10.13 21.56
N ALA A 116 -24.96 -10.65 20.59
CA ALA A 116 -24.72 -12.07 20.43
C ALA A 116 -23.87 -12.66 21.56
N SER A 117 -24.27 -13.85 21.99
CA SER A 117 -23.47 -14.71 22.88
C SER A 117 -22.26 -15.31 22.16
N MET A 118 -21.25 -15.78 22.89
CA MET A 118 -20.08 -16.44 22.33
C MET A 118 -20.48 -17.67 21.49
N ARG A 119 -21.40 -18.48 22.01
CA ARG A 119 -21.94 -19.66 21.31
C ARG A 119 -22.61 -19.27 20.00
N GLU A 120 -23.37 -18.17 20.00
CA GLU A 120 -24.04 -17.65 18.83
C GLU A 120 -23.06 -17.09 17.80
N MET A 121 -22.10 -16.26 18.22
CA MET A 121 -21.06 -15.72 17.33
C MET A 121 -20.30 -16.86 16.63
N ARG A 122 -19.85 -17.88 17.36
CA ARG A 122 -19.18 -19.05 16.79
C ARG A 122 -20.07 -19.81 15.80
N ARG A 123 -21.38 -19.94 16.09
CA ARG A 123 -22.36 -20.58 15.18
C ARG A 123 -22.52 -19.79 13.89
N LEU A 124 -22.72 -18.47 14.00
CA LEU A 124 -22.95 -17.59 12.85
C LEU A 124 -21.72 -17.48 11.95
N VAL A 125 -20.52 -17.45 12.53
CA VAL A 125 -19.27 -17.45 11.77
C VAL A 125 -19.08 -18.76 11.00
N ARG A 126 -19.48 -19.91 11.57
CA ARG A 126 -19.51 -21.18 10.84
C ARG A 126 -20.53 -21.14 9.70
N GLU A 127 -21.78 -20.79 10.00
CA GLU A 127 -22.86 -20.68 9.02
C GLU A 127 -22.49 -19.75 7.85
N PHE A 128 -21.89 -18.59 8.16
CA PHE A 128 -21.41 -17.63 7.17
C PHE A 128 -20.33 -18.22 6.27
N GLY A 129 -19.32 -18.89 6.83
CA GLY A 129 -18.26 -19.54 6.06
C GLY A 129 -18.79 -20.69 5.19
N ASP A 130 -19.71 -21.50 5.71
CA ASP A 130 -20.31 -22.61 4.97
C ASP A 130 -21.13 -22.12 3.78
N ARG A 131 -21.91 -21.05 3.96
CA ARG A 131 -22.66 -20.40 2.89
C ARG A 131 -21.75 -19.71 1.87
N LEU A 132 -20.70 -19.02 2.29
CA LEU A 132 -19.71 -18.45 1.37
C LEU A 132 -19.05 -19.52 0.51
N LYS A 133 -18.74 -20.68 1.10
CA LYS A 133 -18.13 -21.80 0.37
C LYS A 133 -19.10 -22.41 -0.64
N ALA A 134 -20.40 -22.43 -0.35
CA ALA A 134 -21.42 -22.94 -1.25
C ALA A 134 -21.75 -21.97 -2.41
N ASP A 135 -21.90 -20.68 -2.09
CA ASP A 135 -22.43 -19.68 -3.03
C ASP A 135 -21.32 -18.86 -3.73
N GLY A 136 -20.11 -18.77 -3.14
CA GLY A 136 -19.00 -17.99 -3.66
C GLY A 136 -19.23 -16.46 -3.61
N GLY A 137 -18.52 -15.72 -4.49
CA GLY A 137 -18.73 -14.28 -4.66
C GLY A 137 -18.05 -13.38 -3.63
N VAL A 138 -18.82 -12.49 -2.99
CA VAL A 138 -18.32 -11.47 -2.05
C VAL A 138 -18.76 -11.78 -0.63
N GLY A 139 -17.79 -11.92 0.26
CA GLY A 139 -18.01 -12.04 1.70
C GLY A 139 -17.70 -10.74 2.41
N LEU A 140 -18.62 -10.29 3.26
CA LEU A 140 -18.40 -9.16 4.16
C LEU A 140 -18.65 -9.57 5.60
N PHE A 141 -17.68 -9.33 6.47
CA PHE A 141 -17.85 -9.39 7.91
C PHE A 141 -17.77 -8.00 8.50
N TYR A 142 -18.74 -7.61 9.32
CA TYR A 142 -18.74 -6.36 10.05
C TYR A 142 -19.03 -6.62 11.52
N PHE A 143 -18.17 -6.08 12.38
CA PHE A 143 -18.34 -6.16 13.83
C PHE A 143 -18.31 -4.77 14.45
N ALA A 144 -19.30 -4.48 15.29
CA ALA A 144 -19.32 -3.32 16.17
C ALA A 144 -19.47 -3.79 17.63
N GLY A 145 -18.62 -3.29 18.53
CA GLY A 145 -18.62 -3.70 19.93
C GLY A 145 -17.27 -3.54 20.62
N HIS A 146 -17.07 -4.23 21.75
CA HIS A 146 -15.76 -4.31 22.39
C HIS A 146 -14.83 -5.24 21.62
N GLY A 147 -13.62 -4.76 21.36
CA GLY A 147 -12.54 -5.53 20.79
C GLY A 147 -11.27 -5.34 21.61
N VAL A 148 -10.57 -6.44 21.89
CA VAL A 148 -9.35 -6.44 22.68
C VAL A 148 -8.20 -7.06 21.89
N GLN A 149 -7.01 -6.51 22.10
CA GLN A 149 -5.77 -7.08 21.56
C GLN A 149 -5.02 -7.82 22.65
N VAL A 150 -4.69 -9.09 22.40
CA VAL A 150 -3.81 -9.89 23.27
C VAL A 150 -2.71 -10.50 22.42
N ARG A 151 -1.44 -10.26 22.80
CA ARG A 151 -0.25 -10.81 22.12
C ARG A 151 -0.19 -10.59 20.60
N GLY A 152 -0.77 -9.50 20.10
CA GLY A 152 -0.78 -9.19 18.67
C GLY A 152 -1.99 -9.72 17.89
N GLU A 153 -2.89 -10.43 18.55
CA GLU A 153 -4.13 -10.94 17.96
C GLU A 153 -5.35 -10.15 18.44
N ASN A 154 -6.37 -10.10 17.58
CA ASN A 154 -7.60 -9.34 17.81
C ASN A 154 -8.72 -10.28 18.22
N PHE A 155 -9.36 -9.97 19.34
CA PHE A 155 -10.49 -10.72 19.87
C PHE A 155 -11.74 -9.83 19.95
N LEU A 156 -12.87 -10.39 19.51
CA LEU A 156 -14.18 -9.76 19.50
C LEU A 156 -14.98 -10.28 20.68
N VAL A 157 -15.37 -9.39 21.59
CA VAL A 157 -15.98 -9.77 22.87
C VAL A 157 -17.49 -9.96 22.72
N SER A 158 -18.02 -11.08 23.22
CA SER A 158 -19.46 -11.35 23.25
C SER A 158 -20.12 -10.72 24.48
N THR A 159 -21.44 -10.60 24.47
CA THR A 159 -22.18 -9.95 25.57
C THR A 159 -22.26 -10.80 26.84
N ASP A 160 -22.10 -12.12 26.70
CA ASP A 160 -22.10 -13.09 27.79
C ASP A 160 -20.71 -13.36 28.40
N SER A 161 -19.64 -12.85 27.79
CA SER A 161 -18.26 -13.03 28.29
C SER A 161 -18.12 -12.52 29.73
N ASP A 162 -17.42 -13.29 30.56
CA ASP A 162 -16.98 -12.93 31.92
C ASP A 162 -15.45 -13.00 32.01
N ILE A 163 -14.80 -12.22 31.15
CA ILE A 163 -13.34 -12.10 31.13
C ILE A 163 -12.93 -11.22 32.31
N ARG A 164 -12.04 -11.71 33.18
CA ARG A 164 -11.53 -10.97 34.34
C ARG A 164 -10.08 -10.55 34.18
N ASN A 165 -9.33 -11.32 33.40
CA ASN A 165 -7.89 -11.19 33.18
C ASN A 165 -7.54 -11.39 31.69
N GLU A 166 -6.36 -10.93 31.28
CA GLU A 166 -5.91 -10.96 29.88
C GLU A 166 -5.74 -12.40 29.33
N ASP A 167 -5.37 -13.35 30.20
CA ASP A 167 -5.19 -14.77 29.86
C ASP A 167 -6.50 -15.51 29.56
N GLU A 168 -7.64 -15.02 30.06
CA GLU A 168 -8.97 -15.60 29.81
C GLU A 168 -9.56 -15.16 28.46
N VAL A 169 -9.00 -14.13 27.82
CA VAL A 169 -9.51 -13.55 26.57
C VAL A 169 -9.60 -14.59 25.45
N ALA A 170 -8.59 -15.46 25.32
CA ALA A 170 -8.55 -16.44 24.24
C ALA A 170 -9.65 -17.51 24.36
N ASP A 171 -10.11 -17.80 25.58
CA ASP A 171 -11.12 -18.81 25.84
C ASP A 171 -12.54 -18.25 25.64
N ASP A 172 -12.73 -16.98 26.00
CA ASP A 172 -14.05 -16.35 26.15
C ASP A 172 -14.34 -15.18 25.18
N ALA A 173 -13.43 -14.91 24.22
CA ALA A 173 -13.67 -14.00 23.10
C ALA A 173 -13.36 -14.64 21.73
N LEU A 174 -14.01 -14.14 20.66
CA LEU A 174 -13.86 -14.70 19.31
C LEU A 174 -12.63 -14.09 18.63
N ASN A 175 -11.67 -14.93 18.23
CA ASN A 175 -10.53 -14.47 17.45
C ASN A 175 -10.97 -13.98 16.04
N ALA A 176 -10.65 -12.73 15.70
CA ALA A 176 -11.00 -12.13 14.42
C ALA A 176 -10.27 -12.81 13.24
N SER A 177 -9.07 -13.36 13.47
CA SER A 177 -8.32 -14.13 12.46
C SER A 177 -9.07 -15.38 12.04
N THR A 178 -9.80 -16.04 12.95
CA THR A 178 -10.63 -17.21 12.62
C THR A 178 -11.76 -16.87 11.65
N VAL A 179 -12.29 -15.65 11.70
CA VAL A 179 -13.30 -15.18 10.74
C VAL A 179 -12.66 -15.02 9.36
N LEU A 180 -11.50 -14.35 9.30
CA LEU A 180 -10.75 -14.12 8.07
C LEU A 180 -10.31 -15.44 7.43
N GLU A 181 -9.76 -16.38 8.20
CA GLU A 181 -9.36 -17.72 7.74
C GLU A 181 -10.53 -18.51 7.15
N LYS A 182 -11.71 -18.42 7.75
CA LYS A 182 -12.93 -19.04 7.21
C LYS A 182 -13.34 -18.44 5.88
N MET A 183 -13.28 -17.12 5.76
CA MET A 183 -13.55 -16.42 4.50
C MET A 183 -12.53 -16.80 3.42
N GLN A 184 -11.24 -16.93 3.77
CA GLN A 184 -10.23 -17.40 2.83
C GLN A 184 -10.47 -18.84 2.38
N THR A 185 -10.80 -19.73 3.31
CA THR A 185 -11.04 -21.16 3.03
C THR A 185 -12.27 -21.37 2.13
N ALA A 186 -13.22 -20.43 2.14
CA ALA A 186 -14.36 -20.45 1.24
C ALA A 186 -13.96 -20.21 -0.24
N GLY A 187 -12.79 -19.63 -0.51
CA GLY A 187 -12.27 -19.44 -1.87
C GLY A 187 -13.09 -18.46 -2.72
N ASN A 188 -13.86 -17.59 -2.08
CA ASN A 188 -14.66 -16.58 -2.76
C ASN A 188 -13.79 -15.40 -3.22
N ARG A 189 -14.30 -14.60 -4.18
CA ARG A 189 -13.51 -13.62 -4.95
C ARG A 189 -13.02 -12.43 -4.12
N VAL A 190 -13.85 -11.96 -3.19
CA VAL A 190 -13.60 -10.75 -2.39
C VAL A 190 -14.00 -10.99 -0.95
N ASN A 191 -13.09 -10.68 -0.02
CA ASN A 191 -13.30 -10.76 1.41
C ASN A 191 -13.13 -9.39 2.05
N LEU A 192 -14.17 -8.87 2.68
CA LEU A 192 -14.15 -7.58 3.37
C LEU A 192 -14.36 -7.83 4.87
N VAL A 193 -13.43 -7.42 5.70
CA VAL A 193 -13.52 -7.50 7.16
C VAL A 193 -13.49 -6.08 7.72
N ILE A 194 -14.55 -5.65 8.38
CA ILE A 194 -14.70 -4.28 8.88
C ILE A 194 -14.90 -4.34 10.40
N LEU A 195 -13.98 -3.73 11.14
CA LEU A 195 -13.98 -3.76 12.60
C LEU A 195 -14.19 -2.35 13.16
N ASP A 196 -15.43 -2.08 13.59
CA ASP A 196 -15.84 -0.86 14.31
C ASP A 196 -15.88 -1.14 15.82
N ALA A 197 -14.74 -1.56 16.34
CA ALA A 197 -14.61 -1.94 17.75
C ALA A 197 -13.90 -0.86 18.57
N CYS A 198 -14.48 -0.56 19.72
CA CYS A 198 -13.90 0.30 20.76
C CYS A 198 -12.85 -0.50 21.53
N ARG A 199 -11.69 0.13 21.73
CA ARG A 199 -10.42 -0.53 22.09
C ARG A 199 -9.89 -0.05 23.44
N ASN A 200 -10.79 0.40 24.31
CA ASN A 200 -10.48 0.51 25.73
C ASN A 200 -10.47 -0.93 26.23
N ASN A 201 -9.29 -1.49 26.52
CA ASN A 201 -9.22 -2.78 27.18
C ASN A 201 -9.97 -2.63 28.52
N PRO A 202 -11.11 -3.31 28.75
CA PRO A 202 -11.83 -3.22 30.02
C PRO A 202 -10.96 -3.67 31.21
N PHE A 203 -9.86 -4.39 30.92
CA PHE A 203 -8.87 -4.93 31.84
C PHE A 203 -7.62 -4.03 31.98
N ALA A 204 -7.49 -2.92 31.23
CA ALA A 204 -6.35 -2.00 31.31
C ALA A 204 -6.13 -1.42 32.72
N SER A 205 -7.19 -1.34 33.54
CA SER A 205 -7.07 -0.87 34.93
C SER A 205 -6.23 -1.78 35.83
N LYS A 206 -5.95 -3.03 35.42
CA LYS A 206 -5.18 -4.02 36.20
C LYS A 206 -3.81 -4.39 35.60
N SER A 207 -3.52 -3.97 34.37
CA SER A 207 -2.23 -4.21 33.70
C SER A 207 -1.71 -2.90 33.09
N ARG A 208 -0.58 -2.39 33.61
CA ARG A 208 0.05 -1.15 33.13
C ARG A 208 0.64 -1.24 31.71
N SER A 209 0.46 -2.37 31.01
CA SER A 209 1.24 -2.73 29.82
C SER A 209 0.38 -3.13 28.60
N ALA A 210 -0.95 -3.11 28.69
CA ALA A 210 -1.81 -3.47 27.56
C ALA A 210 -1.89 -2.30 26.56
N PRO A 211 -1.56 -2.50 25.26
CA PRO A 211 -1.75 -1.48 24.24
C PRO A 211 -3.24 -1.13 24.06
N ASP A 212 -3.59 0.15 24.05
CA ASP A 212 -4.92 0.61 23.64
C ASP A 212 -5.07 0.36 22.14
N GLY A 213 -5.97 -0.51 21.69
CA GLY A 213 -6.02 -0.82 20.25
C GLY A 213 -6.55 -2.19 19.85
N LEU A 214 -6.82 -2.35 18.55
CA LEU A 214 -6.68 -3.62 17.85
C LEU A 214 -5.32 -3.60 17.13
N ALA A 215 -4.69 -4.77 17.02
CA ALA A 215 -3.56 -5.02 16.17
C ALA A 215 -3.93 -4.86 14.69
N GLY A 216 -2.96 -4.49 13.85
CA GLY A 216 -3.11 -4.64 12.41
C GLY A 216 -3.09 -6.12 12.02
N MET A 217 -4.09 -6.56 11.28
CA MET A 217 -4.16 -7.90 10.67
C MET A 217 -3.65 -7.81 9.25
N ARG A 218 -2.84 -8.80 8.84
CA ARG A 218 -2.41 -8.92 7.45
C ARG A 218 -3.60 -9.33 6.60
N ALA A 219 -3.88 -8.60 5.53
CA ALA A 219 -4.87 -9.00 4.54
C ALA A 219 -4.26 -10.06 3.61
N PRO A 220 -4.80 -11.28 3.56
CA PRO A 220 -4.41 -12.29 2.58
C PRO A 220 -4.98 -11.94 1.20
N GLY A 221 -4.48 -12.59 0.15
CA GLY A 221 -4.94 -12.37 -1.23
C GLY A 221 -6.47 -12.39 -1.35
N GLY A 222 -7.02 -11.43 -2.10
CA GLY A 222 -8.47 -11.27 -2.25
C GLY A 222 -9.18 -10.68 -1.04
N SER A 223 -8.47 -10.11 -0.05
CA SER A 223 -9.08 -9.56 1.15
C SER A 223 -8.73 -8.08 1.42
N LEU A 224 -9.64 -7.39 2.10
CA LEU A 224 -9.44 -6.07 2.67
C LEU A 224 -9.93 -6.07 4.12
N VAL A 225 -9.06 -5.64 5.04
CA VAL A 225 -9.39 -5.48 6.46
C VAL A 225 -9.39 -3.98 6.79
N ALA A 226 -10.54 -3.46 7.21
CA ALA A 226 -10.74 -2.06 7.57
C ALA A 226 -11.04 -1.91 9.07
N TYR A 227 -10.51 -0.84 9.64
CA TYR A 227 -10.65 -0.47 11.04
C TYR A 227 -11.25 0.93 11.16
N ALA A 228 -12.16 1.11 12.12
CA ALA A 228 -12.73 2.43 12.41
C ALA A 228 -11.70 3.46 12.89
N THR A 229 -10.53 3.02 13.36
CA THR A 229 -9.42 3.86 13.82
C THR A 229 -8.09 3.13 13.62
N ALA A 230 -6.97 3.87 13.65
CA ALA A 230 -5.64 3.34 13.41
C ALA A 230 -5.30 2.24 14.43
N PRO A 231 -4.53 1.19 14.07
CA PRO A 231 -4.02 0.22 15.03
C PRO A 231 -3.34 0.93 16.22
N GLY A 232 -3.65 0.52 17.44
CA GLY A 232 -3.12 1.21 18.62
C GLY A 232 -3.85 2.52 19.03
N SER A 233 -5.03 2.82 18.48
CA SER A 233 -5.85 3.99 18.84
C SER A 233 -7.32 3.60 19.04
N VAL A 234 -8.13 4.48 19.65
CA VAL A 234 -9.55 4.25 19.99
C VAL A 234 -10.47 4.97 19.01
N ALA A 235 -11.65 4.40 18.74
CA ALA A 235 -12.68 5.01 17.92
C ALA A 235 -13.63 5.83 18.81
N SER A 236 -14.09 6.98 18.32
CA SER A 236 -15.05 7.79 19.06
C SER A 236 -16.46 7.29 18.78
N ASP A 237 -17.24 7.08 19.85
CA ASP A 237 -18.68 6.81 19.74
C ASP A 237 -19.43 8.00 19.10
N GLY A 238 -18.87 9.21 19.18
CA GLY A 238 -19.51 10.42 18.66
C GLY A 238 -20.82 10.78 19.40
N PRO A 239 -21.39 11.96 19.12
CA PRO A 239 -22.63 12.40 19.76
C PRO A 239 -23.89 11.81 19.11
N GLY A 240 -23.78 11.23 17.90
CA GLY A 240 -24.89 10.79 17.05
C GLY A 240 -25.51 9.44 17.42
N ARG A 241 -26.58 9.05 16.71
CA ARG A 241 -27.28 7.77 16.95
C ARG A 241 -26.42 6.55 16.63
N ASN A 242 -25.49 6.70 15.69
CA ASN A 242 -24.57 5.67 15.22
C ASN A 242 -23.13 6.19 15.41
N GLY A 243 -22.15 5.28 15.39
CA GLY A 243 -20.74 5.62 15.46
C GLY A 243 -20.27 6.46 14.26
N LEU A 244 -19.34 7.40 14.49
CA LEU A 244 -18.84 8.33 13.48
C LEU A 244 -18.31 7.62 12.22
N TYR A 245 -17.62 6.49 12.42
CA TYR A 245 -17.12 5.68 11.32
C TYR A 245 -18.26 5.07 10.51
N THR A 246 -19.21 4.41 11.18
CA THR A 246 -20.35 3.75 10.54
C THR A 246 -21.25 4.71 9.77
N GLU A 247 -21.49 5.92 10.27
CA GLU A 247 -22.28 6.93 9.53
C GLU A 247 -21.63 7.34 8.21
N ASN A 248 -20.30 7.53 8.22
CA ASN A 248 -19.57 7.89 7.01
C ASN A 248 -19.43 6.70 6.06
N LEU A 249 -19.25 5.49 6.58
CA LEU A 249 -19.20 4.25 5.79
C LEU A 249 -20.53 4.00 5.08
N ALA A 250 -21.65 4.10 5.80
CA ALA A 250 -23.00 3.97 5.25
C ALA A 250 -23.23 4.96 4.10
N ARG A 251 -22.79 6.22 4.25
CA ARG A 251 -22.92 7.25 3.20
C ARG A 251 -22.08 6.91 1.97
N ALA A 252 -20.85 6.42 2.16
CA ALA A 252 -19.94 6.09 1.07
C ALA A 252 -20.39 4.83 0.29
N ILE A 253 -20.88 3.80 0.98
CA ILE A 253 -21.38 2.55 0.36
C ILE A 253 -22.56 2.81 -0.60
N ARG A 254 -23.43 3.77 -0.26
CA ARG A 254 -24.58 4.13 -1.10
C ARG A 254 -24.20 4.77 -2.42
N GLN A 255 -22.99 5.29 -2.56
CA GLN A 255 -22.55 5.94 -3.80
C GLN A 255 -22.38 4.89 -4.90
N PRO A 256 -23.11 4.99 -6.02
CA PRO A 256 -23.06 4.00 -7.08
C PRO A 256 -21.71 4.05 -7.81
N GLY A 257 -21.16 2.88 -8.09
CA GLY A 257 -19.95 2.65 -8.86
C GLY A 257 -18.66 3.08 -8.19
N LEU A 258 -18.67 3.42 -6.90
CA LEU A 258 -17.47 3.80 -6.18
C LEU A 258 -16.61 2.57 -5.87
N PRO A 259 -15.34 2.52 -6.31
CA PRO A 259 -14.43 1.43 -5.94
C PRO A 259 -14.25 1.36 -4.43
N VAL A 260 -14.10 0.15 -3.90
CA VAL A 260 -14.01 -0.11 -2.46
C VAL A 260 -12.87 0.64 -1.78
N GLU A 261 -11.73 0.80 -2.45
CA GLU A 261 -10.59 1.57 -1.95
C GLU A 261 -10.95 3.07 -1.80
N GLU A 262 -11.70 3.61 -2.76
CA GLU A 262 -12.14 5.01 -2.71
C GLU A 262 -13.25 5.20 -1.66
N VAL A 263 -14.12 4.20 -1.45
CA VAL A 263 -15.07 4.17 -0.32
C VAL A 263 -14.31 4.38 0.99
N PHE A 264 -13.31 3.55 1.29
CA PHE A 264 -12.57 3.65 2.55
C PHE A 264 -11.72 4.92 2.66
N LYS A 265 -11.17 5.42 1.54
CA LYS A 265 -10.47 6.71 1.51
C LYS A 265 -11.39 7.91 1.80
N GLN A 266 -12.60 7.93 1.24
CA GLN A 266 -13.60 8.95 1.56
C GLN A 266 -14.01 8.88 3.04
N VAL A 267 -14.24 7.67 3.56
CA VAL A 267 -14.56 7.46 4.98
C VAL A 267 -13.44 7.98 5.86
N ARG A 268 -12.18 7.64 5.59
CA ARG A 268 -11.03 8.16 6.36
C ARG A 268 -10.98 9.68 6.35
N THR A 269 -11.15 10.29 5.18
CA THR A 269 -11.11 11.75 5.03
C THR A 269 -12.22 12.42 5.84
N ALA A 270 -13.44 11.91 5.75
CA ALA A 270 -14.59 12.44 6.45
C ALA A 270 -14.46 12.27 7.98
N VAL A 271 -14.06 11.08 8.44
CA VAL A 271 -13.89 10.78 9.88
C VAL A 271 -12.75 11.61 10.47
N ARG A 272 -11.59 11.74 9.81
CA ARG A 272 -10.50 12.60 10.28
C ARG A 272 -10.93 14.05 10.40
N LYS A 273 -11.67 14.56 9.42
CA LYS A 273 -12.19 15.93 9.42
C LYS A 273 -13.19 16.15 10.57
N GLN A 274 -14.17 15.26 10.73
CA GLN A 274 -15.23 15.41 11.72
C GLN A 274 -14.75 15.13 13.16
N SER A 275 -13.72 14.31 13.33
CA SER A 275 -13.07 14.05 14.62
C SER A 275 -11.95 15.03 14.97
N ASN A 276 -11.70 16.08 14.16
CA ASN A 276 -10.57 17.00 14.35
C ASN A 276 -9.22 16.26 14.49
N ASN A 277 -8.98 15.28 13.61
CA ASN A 277 -7.81 14.38 13.59
C ASN A 277 -7.68 13.42 14.79
N GLN A 278 -8.67 13.30 15.66
CA GLN A 278 -8.62 12.39 16.82
C GLN A 278 -8.87 10.92 16.43
N GLN A 279 -9.56 10.68 15.31
CA GLN A 279 -9.84 9.34 14.80
C GLN A 279 -9.39 9.24 13.34
N THR A 280 -8.53 8.27 13.05
CA THR A 280 -8.03 8.03 11.69
C THR A 280 -8.32 6.59 11.28
N PRO A 281 -9.36 6.33 10.49
CA PRO A 281 -9.63 4.99 9.95
C PRO A 281 -8.46 4.45 9.14
N TRP A 282 -8.27 3.14 9.18
CA TRP A 282 -7.14 2.45 8.55
C TRP A 282 -7.60 1.21 7.81
N GLU A 283 -6.91 0.85 6.73
CA GLU A 283 -7.19 -0.38 5.99
C GLU A 283 -5.90 -1.07 5.53
N ASN A 284 -5.93 -2.39 5.51
CA ASN A 284 -4.92 -3.25 4.88
C ASN A 284 -5.60 -4.00 3.75
N THR A 285 -5.05 -3.96 2.53
CA THR A 285 -5.66 -4.57 1.35
C THR A 285 -4.66 -5.43 0.58
N ALA A 286 -5.15 -6.57 0.08
CA ALA A 286 -4.51 -7.41 -0.91
C ALA A 286 -5.55 -7.85 -1.96
N LEU A 287 -6.50 -6.97 -2.28
CA LEU A 287 -7.48 -7.20 -3.34
C LEU A 287 -6.80 -7.18 -4.72
N GLU A 288 -7.07 -8.19 -5.54
CA GLU A 288 -6.47 -8.33 -6.88
C GLU A 288 -7.41 -7.85 -8.01
N GLY A 289 -8.66 -7.51 -7.68
CA GLY A 289 -9.69 -7.11 -8.64
C GLY A 289 -10.62 -6.03 -8.11
N GLN A 290 -11.44 -5.46 -8.99
CA GLN A 290 -12.32 -4.36 -8.62
C GLN A 290 -13.56 -4.87 -7.87
N PHE A 291 -13.98 -4.10 -6.88
CA PHE A 291 -15.25 -4.28 -6.19
C PHE A 291 -15.86 -2.89 -5.91
N ALA A 292 -17.17 -2.78 -6.15
CA ALA A 292 -17.98 -1.64 -5.75
C ALA A 292 -19.21 -2.17 -5.04
N PHE A 293 -19.60 -1.51 -3.94
CA PHE A 293 -20.75 -1.97 -3.17
C PHE A 293 -22.05 -1.82 -3.96
N ASN A 294 -22.28 -0.66 -4.60
CA ASN A 294 -23.49 -0.42 -5.36
C ASN A 294 -23.16 -0.21 -6.84
N GLY A 295 -23.91 -0.84 -7.76
CA GLY A 295 -23.67 -0.78 -9.20
C GLY A 295 -22.40 -1.49 -9.67
N GLN A 296 -22.11 -1.38 -10.97
CA GLN A 296 -20.80 -1.75 -11.52
C GLN A 296 -19.78 -0.68 -11.13
N PRO A 297 -18.52 -1.04 -10.81
CA PRO A 297 -17.47 -0.04 -10.59
C PRO A 297 -17.47 0.91 -11.80
N SER A 298 -17.81 2.17 -11.56
CA SER A 298 -17.96 3.11 -12.66
C SER A 298 -16.55 3.48 -13.14
N PRO A 299 -16.28 3.40 -14.45
CA PRO A 299 -15.07 3.98 -15.02
C PRO A 299 -14.96 5.49 -14.70
N ALA A 300 -16.08 6.15 -14.36
CA ALA A 300 -16.19 7.58 -14.07
C ALA A 300 -15.72 7.99 -12.65
N GLY A 301 -15.23 7.06 -11.84
CA GLY A 301 -14.46 7.37 -10.62
C GLY A 301 -12.96 7.58 -10.90
N ARG A 302 -12.53 7.45 -12.16
CA ARG A 302 -11.23 7.93 -12.59
C ARG A 302 -11.27 9.47 -12.63
N PRO A 303 -10.36 10.20 -11.93
CA PRO A 303 -9.71 11.31 -12.61
C PRO A 303 -9.29 10.74 -13.97
N ASP A 304 -9.65 11.38 -15.08
CA ASP A 304 -9.47 10.79 -16.42
C ASP A 304 -8.09 10.11 -16.55
N ALA A 305 -7.94 9.11 -17.42
CA ALA A 305 -6.68 8.38 -17.50
C ALA A 305 -5.45 9.30 -17.61
N ALA A 306 -5.60 10.49 -18.22
CA ALA A 306 -4.58 11.52 -18.26
C ALA A 306 -4.41 12.30 -16.94
N THR A 307 -5.45 12.49 -16.12
CA THR A 307 -5.39 13.10 -14.78
C THR A 307 -4.82 12.13 -13.73
N LEU A 308 -5.12 10.83 -13.80
CA LEU A 308 -4.45 9.81 -12.98
C LEU A 308 -3.00 9.61 -13.39
N GLU A 309 -2.74 9.59 -14.70
CA GLU A 309 -1.38 9.58 -15.23
C GLU A 309 -0.64 10.86 -14.83
N LEU A 310 -1.28 12.03 -14.88
CA LEU A 310 -0.71 13.31 -14.43
C LEU A 310 -0.42 13.30 -12.94
N ALA A 311 -1.32 12.82 -12.09
CA ALA A 311 -1.09 12.77 -10.64
C ALA A 311 0.05 11.80 -10.27
N PHE A 312 0.13 10.65 -10.95
CA PHE A 312 1.27 9.73 -10.80
C PHE A 312 2.54 10.38 -11.35
N TRP A 313 2.49 11.00 -12.52
CA TRP A 313 3.61 11.72 -13.10
C TRP A 313 4.10 12.84 -12.21
N GLU A 314 3.22 13.65 -11.61
CA GLU A 314 3.56 14.70 -10.65
C GLU A 314 4.28 14.15 -9.41
N SER A 315 3.93 12.95 -8.95
CA SER A 315 4.58 12.32 -7.80
C SER A 315 5.95 11.73 -8.13
N VAL A 316 6.19 11.30 -9.39
CA VAL A 316 7.46 10.66 -9.78
C VAL A 316 8.39 11.51 -10.64
N LYS A 317 7.91 12.60 -11.27
CA LYS A 317 8.71 13.41 -12.21
C LYS A 317 9.96 14.02 -11.59
N ALA A 318 9.90 14.29 -10.28
CA ALA A 318 11.01 14.81 -9.48
C ALA A 318 11.77 13.70 -8.71
N SER A 319 11.37 12.44 -8.83
CA SER A 319 12.04 11.34 -8.14
C SER A 319 13.44 11.10 -8.71
N ASN A 320 14.38 10.82 -7.81
CA ASN A 320 15.75 10.41 -8.12
C ASN A 320 15.93 8.89 -8.06
N TYR A 321 14.86 8.14 -7.82
CA TYR A 321 14.89 6.67 -7.78
C TYR A 321 14.47 6.10 -9.13
N PRO A 322 15.36 5.37 -9.84
CA PRO A 322 15.01 4.73 -11.11
C PRO A 322 13.82 3.78 -11.02
N ALA A 323 13.55 3.21 -9.85
CA ALA A 323 12.42 2.31 -9.61
C ALA A 323 11.07 3.03 -9.74
N ASP A 324 10.97 4.31 -9.36
CA ASP A 324 9.72 5.07 -9.38
C ASP A 324 9.31 5.41 -10.82
N LEU A 325 10.29 5.78 -11.65
CA LEU A 325 10.06 6.00 -13.09
C LEU A 325 9.83 4.68 -13.83
N GLN A 326 10.45 3.58 -13.40
CA GLN A 326 10.15 2.24 -13.92
C GLN A 326 8.73 1.81 -13.58
N ALA A 327 8.27 2.07 -12.35
CA ALA A 327 6.90 1.80 -11.93
C ALA A 327 5.89 2.61 -12.76
N TYR A 328 6.18 3.90 -13.01
CA TYR A 328 5.38 4.72 -13.90
C TYR A 328 5.34 4.18 -15.34
N LEU A 329 6.49 3.79 -15.92
CA LEU A 329 6.55 3.22 -17.28
C LEU A 329 5.92 1.84 -17.41
N ALA A 330 5.96 1.02 -16.35
CA ALA A 330 5.28 -0.27 -16.30
C ALA A 330 3.76 -0.10 -16.26
N GLN A 331 3.28 0.95 -15.58
CA GLN A 331 1.86 1.23 -15.45
C GLN A 331 1.28 2.02 -16.64
N TYR A 332 2.07 2.89 -17.27
CA TYR A 332 1.69 3.72 -18.43
C TYR A 332 2.70 3.61 -19.59
N PRO A 333 2.85 2.43 -20.22
CA PRO A 333 3.87 2.19 -21.25
C PRO A 333 3.67 3.01 -22.55
N SER A 334 2.44 3.47 -22.81
CA SER A 334 2.09 4.37 -23.92
C SER A 334 1.45 5.68 -23.43
N GLY A 335 1.71 6.04 -22.18
CA GLY A 335 1.19 7.26 -21.56
C GLY A 335 1.75 8.56 -22.16
N THR A 336 1.03 9.66 -21.95
CA THR A 336 1.40 11.02 -22.33
C THR A 336 2.82 11.41 -21.88
N PHE A 337 3.23 11.02 -20.67
CA PHE A 337 4.57 11.31 -20.15
C PHE A 337 5.53 10.12 -20.27
N ALA A 338 5.18 9.04 -20.96
CA ALA A 338 6.04 7.86 -21.14
C ALA A 338 7.39 8.23 -21.79
N ASN A 339 7.39 9.14 -22.76
CA ASN A 339 8.64 9.62 -23.38
C ASN A 339 9.49 10.44 -22.41
N LEU A 340 8.86 11.27 -21.56
CA LEU A 340 9.54 12.07 -20.55
C LEU A 340 10.08 11.21 -19.40
N ALA A 341 9.30 10.23 -18.94
CA ALA A 341 9.69 9.26 -17.95
C ALA A 341 10.77 8.31 -18.48
N THR A 342 10.73 7.92 -19.75
CA THR A 342 11.79 7.13 -20.40
C THR A 342 13.06 7.95 -20.52
N ALA A 343 12.97 9.23 -20.92
CA ALA A 343 14.12 10.13 -20.98
C ALA A 343 14.70 10.39 -19.57
N ARG A 344 13.86 10.59 -18.56
CA ARG A 344 14.28 10.80 -17.17
C ARG A 344 14.82 9.51 -16.55
N LEU A 345 14.23 8.36 -16.83
CA LEU A 345 14.73 7.06 -16.42
C LEU A 345 16.05 6.76 -17.12
N ALA A 346 16.18 7.08 -18.40
CA ALA A 346 17.43 6.99 -19.12
C ALA A 346 18.48 7.92 -18.48
N GLN A 347 18.15 9.16 -18.11
CA GLN A 347 19.03 10.06 -17.36
C GLN A 347 19.42 9.49 -15.98
N LEU A 348 18.48 8.89 -15.23
CA LEU A 348 18.75 8.24 -13.94
C LEU A 348 19.55 6.93 -14.12
N LYS A 349 19.38 6.24 -15.25
CA LYS A 349 20.11 5.01 -15.61
C LYS A 349 21.46 5.29 -16.23
N THR A 350 21.70 6.36 -16.97
CA THR A 350 23.04 6.79 -17.36
C THR A 350 23.76 7.48 -16.20
N ALA A 351 23.03 8.12 -15.29
CA ALA A 351 23.55 8.53 -13.97
C ALA A 351 23.87 7.32 -13.06
N GLY A 352 23.21 6.18 -13.25
CA GLY A 352 23.41 4.93 -12.48
C GLY A 352 24.27 3.85 -13.15
N ALA A 353 24.45 3.90 -14.47
CA ALA A 353 25.21 2.96 -15.30
C ALA A 353 25.93 3.77 -16.37
N SER A 354 27.07 4.32 -15.96
CA SER A 354 28.12 4.95 -16.79
C SER A 354 27.67 5.87 -17.93
N SER A 355 27.50 7.16 -17.65
CA SER A 355 28.22 8.23 -18.36
C SER A 355 28.01 9.58 -17.70
N PRO A 356 29.00 10.49 -17.82
CA PRO A 356 29.47 11.35 -16.74
C PRO A 356 28.39 12.29 -16.25
N VAL A 357 28.25 12.34 -14.92
CA VAL A 357 27.54 13.41 -14.24
C VAL A 357 28.07 14.73 -14.82
N ALA A 358 27.21 15.63 -15.27
CA ALA A 358 27.60 17.01 -15.59
C ALA A 358 28.11 17.78 -14.34
N GLY A 359 28.30 17.08 -13.20
CA GLY A 359 29.02 17.49 -11.99
C GLY A 359 30.20 16.59 -11.62
N ALA A 360 30.58 15.59 -12.43
CA ALA A 360 31.78 14.76 -12.20
C ALA A 360 33.09 15.56 -12.32
N ALA A 361 33.04 16.72 -13.00
CA ALA A 361 34.17 17.67 -12.98
C ALA A 361 34.47 18.21 -11.57
N ASN A 362 33.51 18.16 -10.63
CA ASN A 362 33.62 18.72 -9.28
C ASN A 362 33.29 17.72 -8.16
N ALA A 363 33.21 16.41 -8.45
CA ALA A 363 32.97 15.40 -7.42
C ALA A 363 34.24 15.17 -6.59
N LEU A 364 34.10 15.22 -5.27
CA LEU A 364 35.21 15.02 -4.32
C LEU A 364 35.60 13.54 -4.17
N GLY A 365 34.71 12.63 -4.57
CA GLY A 365 34.91 11.19 -4.51
C GLY A 365 33.58 10.43 -4.68
N VAL A 366 33.64 9.10 -4.55
CA VAL A 366 32.43 8.24 -4.52
C VAL A 366 32.32 7.59 -3.15
N LEU A 367 31.17 7.78 -2.51
CA LEU A 367 30.78 7.09 -1.31
C LEU A 367 30.17 5.73 -1.66
N GLU A 368 30.78 4.63 -1.25
CA GLU A 368 30.18 3.30 -1.21
C GLU A 368 29.57 3.03 0.19
N LEU A 369 28.25 2.85 0.26
CA LEU A 369 27.55 2.29 1.42
C LEU A 369 27.36 0.80 1.23
N THR A 370 27.73 0.01 2.24
CA THR A 370 27.53 -1.44 2.27
C THR A 370 26.64 -1.80 3.45
N ASP A 371 25.50 -2.44 3.19
CA ASP A 371 24.72 -3.15 4.21
C ASP A 371 25.49 -4.41 4.60
N THR A 372 25.93 -4.48 5.85
CA THR A 372 26.79 -5.58 6.32
C THR A 372 26.00 -6.84 6.67
N LEU A 373 24.67 -6.78 6.77
CA LEU A 373 23.81 -7.95 6.92
C LEU A 373 23.54 -8.62 5.57
N THR A 374 23.22 -7.82 4.55
CA THR A 374 22.81 -8.33 3.23
C THR A 374 23.95 -8.37 2.21
N GLY A 375 25.04 -7.65 2.46
CA GLY A 375 26.16 -7.47 1.53
C GLY A 375 25.86 -6.51 0.37
N ASN A 376 24.67 -5.89 0.35
CA ASN A 376 24.26 -4.97 -0.71
C ASN A 376 25.07 -3.68 -0.68
N LYS A 377 25.41 -3.17 -1.87
CA LYS A 377 26.24 -1.97 -2.03
C LYS A 377 25.50 -0.88 -2.79
N ARG A 378 25.66 0.37 -2.35
CA ARG A 378 25.14 1.58 -3.01
C ARG A 378 26.25 2.62 -3.13
N ASN A 379 26.49 3.09 -4.36
CA ASN A 379 27.46 4.14 -4.63
C ASN A 379 26.77 5.48 -4.81
N THR A 380 27.31 6.53 -4.18
CA THR A 380 26.78 7.89 -4.21
C THR A 380 27.93 8.87 -4.48
N PRO A 381 27.90 9.68 -5.55
CA PRO A 381 28.91 10.70 -5.78
C PRO A 381 28.83 11.78 -4.70
N ILE A 382 29.98 12.15 -4.14
CA ILE A 382 30.08 13.20 -3.14
C ILE A 382 30.39 14.52 -3.82
N VAL A 383 29.48 15.47 -3.67
CA VAL A 383 29.61 16.85 -4.15
C VAL A 383 29.23 17.81 -3.03
N VAL A 384 29.74 19.04 -3.10
CA VAL A 384 29.26 20.14 -2.24
C VAL A 384 27.92 20.61 -2.79
N THR A 385 26.85 20.41 -2.03
CA THR A 385 25.48 20.82 -2.42
C THR A 385 25.15 22.24 -2.01
N GLU A 386 25.77 22.74 -0.95
CA GLU A 386 25.67 24.13 -0.52
C GLU A 386 27.03 24.60 -0.02
N SER A 387 27.47 25.76 -0.50
CA SER A 387 28.65 26.44 0.03
C SER A 387 28.31 27.90 0.25
N SER A 388 28.41 28.36 1.49
CA SER A 388 28.19 29.75 1.88
C SER A 388 29.38 30.24 2.73
N PRO A 389 29.44 31.55 3.04
CA PRO A 389 30.44 32.07 3.98
C PRO A 389 30.34 31.47 5.39
N ALA A 390 29.19 30.89 5.76
CA ALA A 390 28.97 30.33 7.08
C ALA A 390 29.23 28.81 7.15
N ARG A 391 28.87 28.06 6.10
CA ARG A 391 28.85 26.59 6.14
C ARG A 391 29.10 25.93 4.78
N MET A 392 29.45 24.66 4.83
CA MET A 392 29.49 23.74 3.70
C MET A 392 28.63 22.51 3.98
N VAL A 393 27.86 22.09 2.97
CA VAL A 393 26.96 20.93 3.03
C VAL A 393 27.29 20.00 1.87
N TYR A 394 27.40 18.70 2.17
CA TYR A 394 27.70 17.65 1.20
C TYR A 394 26.44 16.90 0.77
N SER A 395 26.48 16.27 -0.41
CA SER A 395 25.41 15.41 -0.91
C SER A 395 25.15 14.17 -0.05
N SER A 396 26.09 13.77 0.81
CA SER A 396 25.89 12.75 1.84
C SER A 396 24.91 13.20 2.94
N GLY A 397 24.66 14.51 3.07
CA GLY A 397 23.95 15.13 4.17
C GLY A 397 24.86 15.60 5.31
N ASP A 398 26.18 15.44 5.21
CA ASP A 398 27.10 16.00 6.22
C ASP A 398 27.15 17.53 6.10
N MET A 399 27.28 18.23 7.24
CA MET A 399 27.34 19.69 7.29
C MET A 399 28.41 20.16 8.27
N MET A 400 29.21 21.13 7.84
CA MET A 400 30.25 21.76 8.66
C MET A 400 30.23 23.27 8.52
N THR A 401 30.64 23.99 9.56
CA THR A 401 30.92 25.42 9.46
C THR A 401 32.19 25.66 8.64
N ARG A 402 32.37 26.88 8.12
CA ARG A 402 33.63 27.29 7.48
C ARG A 402 34.84 27.29 8.41
N THR A 403 34.59 27.33 9.73
CA THR A 403 35.64 27.19 10.74
C THR A 403 35.96 25.72 11.04
N GLY A 404 35.23 24.78 10.45
CA GLY A 404 35.47 23.33 10.54
C GLY A 404 34.66 22.60 11.61
N GLU A 405 33.70 23.24 12.26
CA GLU A 405 32.85 22.58 13.26
C GLU A 405 31.83 21.69 12.58
N VAL A 406 31.76 20.41 12.97
CA VAL A 406 30.78 19.47 12.43
C VAL A 406 29.42 19.73 13.08
N LEU A 407 28.41 20.00 12.26
CA LEU A 407 27.04 20.29 12.68
C LEU A 407 26.07 19.15 12.38
N GLN A 408 26.38 18.34 11.38
CA GLN A 408 25.56 17.21 10.95
C GLN A 408 26.47 16.11 10.39
N VAL A 409 26.21 14.86 10.78
CA VAL A 409 27.02 13.70 10.40
C VAL A 409 26.14 12.51 10.05
N ARG A 410 26.55 11.75 9.03
CA ARG A 410 25.97 10.47 8.66
C ARG A 410 26.50 9.34 9.56
N VAL A 411 25.58 8.63 10.19
CA VAL A 411 25.84 7.44 11.00
C VAL A 411 25.07 6.27 10.40
N GLY A 412 25.77 5.38 9.71
CA GLY A 412 25.16 4.32 8.91
C GLY A 412 24.31 4.91 7.79
N GLU A 413 23.03 4.52 7.72
CA GLU A 413 22.09 5.04 6.72
C GLU A 413 21.42 6.36 7.12
N HIS A 414 21.58 6.80 8.38
CA HIS A 414 20.87 7.93 8.94
C HIS A 414 21.74 9.18 9.03
N VAL A 415 21.11 10.36 8.95
CA VAL A 415 21.79 11.65 9.07
C VAL A 415 21.35 12.35 10.34
N LEU A 416 22.32 12.66 11.20
CA LEU A 416 22.09 13.16 12.55
C LEU A 416 22.63 14.59 12.67
N ARG A 417 21.77 15.52 13.08
CA ARG A 417 22.10 16.93 13.32
C ARG A 417 22.31 17.19 14.80
N VAL A 418 23.28 18.03 15.12
CA VAL A 418 23.54 18.49 16.49
C VAL A 418 22.51 19.55 16.87
N THR A 419 21.87 19.37 18.03
CA THR A 419 20.93 20.35 18.61
C THR A 419 21.53 21.09 19.81
N SER A 420 22.39 20.44 20.58
CA SER A 420 23.20 21.07 21.63
C SER A 420 24.49 20.29 21.90
N GLY A 421 25.45 20.91 22.60
CA GLY A 421 26.81 20.38 22.72
C GLY A 421 27.63 20.61 21.45
N ALA A 422 28.67 19.79 21.23
CA ALA A 422 29.53 19.93 20.06
C ALA A 422 30.08 18.57 19.60
N LEU A 423 30.20 18.42 18.28
CA LEU A 423 31.01 17.38 17.65
C LEU A 423 32.46 17.87 17.51
N TRP A 424 33.30 17.06 16.90
CA TRP A 424 34.68 17.44 16.61
C TRP A 424 34.77 18.57 15.58
N LYS A 425 35.94 19.17 15.54
CA LYS A 425 36.30 20.24 14.60
C LYS A 425 37.40 19.73 13.67
N VAL A 426 37.26 20.01 12.38
CA VAL A 426 38.26 19.71 11.34
C VAL A 426 39.11 20.97 11.09
N PRO A 427 40.45 20.86 10.98
CA PRO A 427 41.27 19.66 11.13
C PRO A 427 41.24 19.12 12.57
N LEU A 428 41.23 17.79 12.69
CA LEU A 428 41.06 17.09 13.96
C LEU A 428 42.24 17.37 14.90
N LYS A 429 41.93 17.84 16.12
CA LYS A 429 42.92 17.93 17.20
C LYS A 429 42.97 16.60 17.94
N GLU A 430 44.18 16.08 18.10
CA GLU A 430 44.42 14.81 18.80
C GLU A 430 43.90 14.87 20.26
N GLY A 431 43.30 13.78 20.73
CA GLY A 431 42.84 13.66 22.12
C GLY A 431 41.53 14.38 22.45
N GLY A 432 40.81 14.88 21.44
CA GLY A 432 39.47 15.46 21.63
C GLY A 432 38.43 14.43 22.08
N ALA A 433 37.53 14.83 22.96
CA ALA A 433 36.35 14.05 23.33
C ALA A 433 35.19 15.00 23.62
N GLY A 434 33.97 14.51 23.49
CA GLY A 434 32.79 15.34 23.76
C GLY A 434 31.49 14.57 23.71
N THR A 435 30.42 15.31 24.03
CA THR A 435 29.04 14.84 23.96
C THR A 435 28.22 15.85 23.18
N ALA A 436 27.35 15.35 22.31
CA ALA A 436 26.38 16.12 21.58
C ALA A 436 24.98 15.53 21.79
N VAL A 437 23.99 16.41 21.92
CA VAL A 437 22.58 16.04 21.74
C VAL A 437 22.28 16.16 20.26
N ILE A 438 21.67 15.11 19.71
CA ILE A 438 21.46 14.94 18.27
C ILE A 438 20.00 14.71 17.95
N GLU A 439 19.61 14.94 16.71
CA GLU A 439 18.29 14.59 16.16
C GLU A 439 18.42 14.10 14.72
N GLN A 440 17.47 13.28 14.27
CA GLN A 440 17.47 12.75 12.92
C GLN A 440 16.83 13.74 11.94
N VAL A 441 17.47 13.99 10.80
CA VAL A 441 17.06 15.07 9.86
C VAL A 441 16.15 14.55 8.74
N ASP A 442 16.26 13.27 8.39
CA ASP A 442 15.66 12.65 7.21
C ASP A 442 14.24 12.09 7.44
N THR A 443 13.67 12.21 8.64
CA THR A 443 12.38 11.57 9.00
C THR A 443 11.24 12.52 9.31
N GLY A 444 11.50 13.84 9.38
CA GLY A 444 10.50 14.82 9.85
C GLY A 444 10.07 14.60 11.31
N PHE A 445 10.72 13.69 12.03
CA PHE A 445 10.46 13.35 13.42
C PHE A 445 11.61 13.84 14.29
N SER A 446 11.27 14.71 15.25
CA SER A 446 12.24 15.30 16.17
C SER A 446 12.18 14.59 17.52
N ALA A 447 13.14 13.71 17.79
CA ALA A 447 13.41 13.20 19.13
C ALA A 447 14.89 13.34 19.46
N PRO A 448 15.23 13.90 20.63
CA PRO A 448 16.62 14.06 21.02
C PRO A 448 17.26 12.68 21.28
N GLY A 449 18.48 12.52 20.80
CA GLY A 449 19.40 11.45 21.08
C GLY A 449 20.72 11.99 21.64
N SER A 450 21.66 11.09 21.93
CA SER A 450 23.00 11.42 22.40
C SER A 450 24.07 10.78 21.52
N LEU A 451 25.17 11.50 21.37
CA LEU A 451 26.38 11.03 20.71
C LEU A 451 27.58 11.41 21.59
N ASN A 452 28.25 10.42 22.18
CA ASN A 452 29.49 10.62 22.93
C ASN A 452 30.64 10.12 22.07
N TRP A 453 31.66 10.95 21.86
CA TRP A 453 32.74 10.65 20.93
C TRP A 453 34.12 10.90 21.55
N THR A 454 35.11 10.17 21.06
CA THR A 454 36.53 10.34 21.38
C THR A 454 37.36 10.26 20.11
N ALA A 455 38.43 11.05 20.04
CA ALA A 455 39.35 11.12 18.92
C ALA A 455 40.70 10.52 19.31
N THR A 456 41.04 9.40 18.67
CA THR A 456 42.29 8.68 18.88
C THR A 456 43.24 8.94 17.70
N PRO A 457 44.41 9.56 17.92
CA PRO A 457 45.40 9.71 16.86
C PRO A 457 45.95 8.34 16.44
N LEU A 458 46.21 8.19 15.14
CA LEU A 458 46.80 7.01 14.53
C LEU A 458 48.06 7.41 13.74
N ALA A 459 48.85 6.40 13.36
CA ALA A 459 50.00 6.62 12.50
C ALA A 459 49.61 7.27 11.15
N GLN A 460 50.59 7.92 10.51
CA GLN A 460 50.45 8.53 9.17
C GLN A 460 49.44 9.69 9.09
N GLY A 461 49.27 10.45 10.18
CA GLY A 461 48.40 11.63 10.20
C GLY A 461 46.92 11.28 10.07
N LYS A 462 46.52 10.08 10.53
CA LYS A 462 45.13 9.67 10.60
C LYS A 462 44.59 9.82 12.01
N VAL A 463 43.30 10.07 12.12
CA VAL A 463 42.59 10.13 13.41
C VAL A 463 41.36 9.26 13.32
N ARG A 464 41.14 8.41 14.32
CA ARG A 464 39.93 7.62 14.46
C ARG A 464 38.99 8.27 15.46
N ILE A 465 37.77 8.53 15.04
CA ILE A 465 36.68 8.89 15.94
C ILE A 465 35.94 7.62 16.33
N ASP A 466 35.83 7.36 17.62
CA ASP A 466 34.98 6.33 18.19
C ASP A 466 33.82 7.00 18.92
N ALA A 467 32.59 6.62 18.60
CA ALA A 467 31.40 7.20 19.21
C ALA A 467 30.41 6.13 19.69
N THR A 468 29.76 6.42 20.82
CA THR A 468 28.53 5.75 21.24
C THR A 468 27.36 6.63 20.85
N VAL A 469 26.41 6.05 20.12
CA VAL A 469 25.28 6.78 19.54
C VAL A 469 24.00 6.17 20.09
N SER A 470 23.06 7.00 20.51
CA SER A 470 21.71 6.56 20.86
C SER A 470 20.66 7.59 20.44
N TYR A 471 19.61 7.17 19.75
CA TYR A 471 18.55 8.07 19.29
C TYR A 471 17.27 7.30 19.00
N THR A 472 16.15 8.01 18.99
CA THR A 472 14.85 7.43 18.64
C THR A 472 14.54 7.74 17.19
N THR A 473 14.22 6.70 16.41
CA THR A 473 13.80 6.83 15.02
C THR A 473 12.40 6.25 14.83
N PRO A 474 11.53 6.84 14.00
CA PRO A 474 10.30 6.20 13.61
C PRO A 474 10.63 4.99 12.73
N ASN A 475 10.11 3.82 13.07
CA ASN A 475 10.22 2.65 12.22
C ASN A 475 9.44 2.90 10.92
N PRO A 476 10.07 2.83 9.74
CA PRO A 476 9.42 3.14 8.47
C PRO A 476 8.31 2.14 8.10
N VAL A 477 8.30 0.96 8.73
CA VAL A 477 7.33 -0.13 8.48
C VAL A 477 6.22 -0.15 9.53
N SER A 478 6.56 0.00 10.81
CA SER A 478 5.58 -0.11 11.91
C SER A 478 5.06 1.23 12.43
N GLY A 479 5.70 2.35 12.06
CA GLY A 479 5.44 3.67 12.61
C GLY A 479 5.77 3.81 14.11
N ARG A 480 6.17 2.72 14.77
CA ARG A 480 6.57 2.71 16.18
C ARG A 480 7.93 3.35 16.33
N ARG A 481 8.09 4.08 17.43
CA ARG A 481 9.37 4.64 17.83
C ARG A 481 10.30 3.48 18.21
N SER A 482 11.44 3.42 17.56
CA SER A 482 12.48 2.45 17.84
C SER A 482 13.65 3.20 18.45
N TYR A 483 14.07 2.76 19.63
CA TYR A 483 15.28 3.25 20.24
C TYR A 483 16.46 2.50 19.61
N LEU A 484 17.32 3.23 18.91
CA LEU A 484 18.55 2.72 18.34
C LEU A 484 19.71 3.15 19.23
N TYR A 485 20.59 2.21 19.55
CA TYR A 485 21.81 2.48 20.29
C TYR A 485 22.96 1.60 19.83
N GLY A 486 24.18 2.10 19.86
CA GLY A 486 25.34 1.29 19.50
C GLY A 486 26.59 2.11 19.30
N THR A 487 27.46 1.61 18.45
CA THR A 487 28.79 2.19 18.20
C THR A 487 28.91 2.65 16.75
N TRP A 488 29.62 3.75 16.57
CA TRP A 488 30.02 4.27 15.27
C TRP A 488 31.49 4.66 15.32
N THR A 489 32.24 4.23 14.31
CA THR A 489 33.67 4.52 14.20
C THR A 489 33.93 5.13 12.83
N ALA A 490 34.74 6.19 12.78
CA ALA A 490 35.13 6.85 11.54
C ALA A 490 36.64 7.11 11.50
N LEU A 491 37.25 6.93 10.33
CA LEU A 491 38.67 7.19 10.09
C LEU A 491 38.81 8.45 9.24
N TYR A 492 39.57 9.41 9.72
CA TYR A 492 39.88 10.67 9.04
C TYR A 492 41.36 10.76 8.71
N SER A 493 41.67 11.40 7.60
CA SER A 493 43.01 11.92 7.30
C SER A 493 43.10 13.38 7.78
N ALA A 494 44.28 13.82 8.23
CA ALA A 494 44.53 15.04 9.03
C ALA A 494 43.75 16.32 8.63
N GLU A 495 43.42 16.48 7.35
CA GLU A 495 42.83 17.71 6.81
C GLU A 495 41.58 17.46 5.94
N ARG A 496 41.07 16.23 5.93
CA ARG A 496 39.85 15.92 5.17
C ARG A 496 38.60 16.27 5.95
N GLU A 497 37.70 16.95 5.26
CA GLU A 497 36.39 17.36 5.76
C GLU A 497 35.44 16.17 5.95
N LEU A 498 35.63 15.13 5.14
CA LEU A 498 34.88 13.87 5.21
C LEU A 498 35.78 12.72 5.65
N PRO A 499 35.23 11.71 6.37
CA PRO A 499 36.00 10.55 6.75
C PRO A 499 36.41 9.75 5.51
N ASP A 500 37.55 9.07 5.54
CA ASP A 500 37.96 8.10 4.52
C ASP A 500 37.06 6.86 4.57
N SER A 501 36.69 6.44 5.78
CA SER A 501 35.78 5.32 6.02
C SER A 501 35.02 5.51 7.33
N SER A 502 33.81 4.94 7.44
CA SER A 502 33.13 4.80 8.74
C SER A 502 32.30 3.53 8.81
N SER A 503 32.05 3.05 10.00
CA SER A 503 31.22 1.86 10.24
C SER A 503 30.30 2.11 11.42
N ALA A 504 29.03 1.74 11.28
CA ALA A 504 28.06 1.76 12.36
C ALA A 504 27.62 0.34 12.70
N SER A 505 27.41 0.09 13.99
CA SER A 505 26.72 -1.11 14.50
C SER A 505 25.72 -0.64 15.55
N LEU A 506 24.46 -0.49 15.13
CA LEU A 506 23.36 0.00 15.95
C LEU A 506 22.37 -1.14 16.22
N LYS A 507 21.94 -1.28 17.46
CA LYS A 507 20.91 -2.23 17.89
C LYS A 507 19.60 -1.49 18.13
N GLY A 508 18.49 -2.11 17.76
CA GLY A 508 17.15 -1.64 18.12
C GLY A 508 16.51 -2.51 19.20
N ASP A 509 15.71 -1.89 20.07
CA ASP A 509 14.88 -2.60 21.05
C ASP A 509 13.71 -3.33 20.36
N TYR A 510 13.95 -4.53 19.82
CA TYR A 510 12.89 -5.48 19.45
C TYR A 510 13.16 -6.85 20.06
N LEU A 511 12.18 -7.36 20.83
CA LEU A 511 12.20 -8.62 21.58
C LEU A 511 12.14 -9.90 20.72
N TYR A 512 12.32 -9.82 19.41
CA TYR A 512 12.54 -10.97 18.54
C TYR A 512 13.58 -10.59 17.49
N ASN A 513 14.79 -11.11 17.67
CA ASN A 513 16.02 -10.82 16.94
C ASN A 513 16.55 -9.39 17.14
N ASN A 514 17.74 -9.29 17.74
CA ASN A 514 18.56 -8.08 17.73
C ASN A 514 18.82 -7.66 16.27
N ASN A 515 17.95 -6.83 15.68
CA ASN A 515 18.20 -6.27 14.37
C ASN A 515 19.34 -5.26 14.53
N ILE A 516 20.56 -5.71 14.21
CA ILE A 516 21.73 -4.86 14.10
C ILE A 516 21.60 -4.12 12.77
N VAL A 517 21.37 -2.82 12.78
CA VAL A 517 21.57 -1.98 11.60
C VAL A 517 23.06 -1.72 11.52
N SER A 518 23.76 -2.42 10.63
CA SER A 518 25.19 -2.23 10.43
C SER A 518 25.52 -1.90 8.99
N ALA A 519 26.21 -0.78 8.81
CA ALA A 519 26.58 -0.25 7.51
C ALA A 519 28.03 0.23 7.52
N GLU A 520 28.73 0.02 6.40
CA GLU A 520 30.09 0.51 6.16
C GLU A 520 30.08 1.55 5.04
N PHE A 521 30.72 2.69 5.30
CA PHE A 521 30.98 3.80 4.40
C PHE A 521 32.45 3.73 3.97
N ARG A 522 32.72 3.88 2.67
CA ARG A 522 34.08 4.06 2.13
C ARG A 522 34.09 5.16 1.07
N MET A 523 34.99 6.15 1.22
CA MET A 523 35.33 7.05 0.12
C MET A 523 36.35 6.37 -0.78
N ARG A 524 36.01 6.22 -2.06
CA ARG A 524 36.89 5.66 -3.09
C ARG A 524 37.70 6.72 -3.81
#